data_AF-A0A4R2U453-F1
#
_entry.id   AF-A0A4R2U453-F1
#
_cell.length_a   1.000
_cell.length_b   1.000
_cell.length_c   1.000
_cell.angle_alpha   90.00
_cell.angle_beta   90.00
_cell.angle_gamma   90.00
#
_symmetry.space_group_name_H-M   'P 1'
#
loop_
_entity.id
_entity.type
_entity.pdbx_description
1 polymer ?
#
loop_
_entity_poly.entity_id
_entity_poly.type
_entity_poly.pdbx_seq_one_letter_code
_entity_poly.pdbx_strand_id
1 'polypeptide(L)'
;MIDTTGYEGTAEAGNELNTPCDAGDVPVWTIYPINPSDNIAITGFTGQCVNDGIFQNLEQQKTPAGVDYWTCVINEGTASAKYQYSLNISMSGKTYSYDPFFTVTAN
;
A
#
# COMPACT_ATOMS: atom_id res chain seq x y z
N MET A 1 7.90 -1.90 5.87
CA MET A 1 7.88 -1.86 4.39
C MET A 1 8.96 -0.93 3.89
N ILE A 2 9.43 -1.15 2.67
CA ILE A 2 10.41 -0.31 1.97
C ILE A 2 9.73 0.15 0.68
N ASP A 3 9.90 1.42 0.31
CA ASP A 3 9.44 1.92 -0.98
C ASP A 3 10.61 2.45 -1.83
N THR A 4 10.32 2.85 -3.06
CA THR A 4 11.31 3.37 -4.01
C THR A 4 11.65 4.84 -3.78
N THR A 5 11.04 5.50 -2.78
CA THR A 5 11.41 6.87 -2.37
C THR A 5 12.67 6.88 -1.50
N GLY A 6 13.12 5.70 -1.05
CA GLY A 6 14.27 5.54 -0.16
C GLY A 6 13.90 5.58 1.33
N TYR A 7 12.60 5.58 1.66
CA TYR A 7 12.13 5.50 3.04
C TYR A 7 11.83 4.05 3.45
N GLU A 8 12.19 3.71 4.69
CA GLU A 8 11.94 2.40 5.30
C GLU A 8 11.06 2.56 6.55
N GLY A 9 9.84 2.00 6.51
CA GLY A 9 9.00 1.85 7.69
C GLY A 9 9.31 0.53 8.41
N THR A 10 9.77 0.57 9.65
CA THR A 10 10.30 -0.60 10.37
C THR A 10 9.39 -1.14 11.47
N ALA A 11 8.37 -0.39 11.92
CA ALA A 11 7.43 -0.83 12.96
C ALA A 11 6.09 -0.06 12.93
N GLU A 12 5.07 -0.61 13.60
CA GLU A 12 3.85 0.12 13.97
C GLU A 12 4.12 1.10 15.14
N ALA A 13 3.21 2.06 15.35
CA ALA A 13 3.25 3.09 16.38
C ALA A 13 4.39 4.12 16.24
N GLY A 14 4.58 4.68 15.04
CA GLY A 14 5.43 5.84 14.78
C GLY A 14 6.61 5.61 13.83
N ASN A 15 6.80 4.38 13.34
CA ASN A 15 7.80 4.03 12.31
C ASN A 15 7.12 3.39 11.09
N GLU A 16 5.87 3.74 10.81
CA GLU A 16 5.15 3.25 9.66
C GLU A 16 5.74 3.84 8.37
N LEU A 17 5.59 3.10 7.27
CA LEU A 17 5.89 3.66 5.95
C LEU A 17 4.99 4.87 5.71
N ASN A 18 5.59 5.99 5.32
CA ASN A 18 4.88 7.14 4.79
C ASN A 18 5.43 7.50 3.42
N THR A 19 4.68 7.21 2.38
CA THR A 19 5.13 7.40 1.01
C THR A 19 4.68 8.77 0.50
N PRO A 20 5.60 9.70 0.16
CA PRO A 20 5.24 10.91 -0.55
C PRO A 20 4.81 10.59 -1.99
N CYS A 21 3.73 11.22 -2.46
CA CYS A 21 3.23 11.07 -3.82
C CYS A 21 2.43 12.31 -4.25
N ASP A 22 2.21 12.42 -5.55
CA ASP A 22 1.39 13.46 -6.16
C ASP A 22 0.12 12.85 -6.77
N ALA A 23 -0.91 13.66 -7.00
CA ALA A 23 -2.09 13.19 -7.71
C ALA A 23 -1.74 12.74 -9.14
N GLY A 24 -2.25 11.57 -9.53
CA GLY A 24 -1.94 10.89 -10.77
C GLY A 24 -0.85 9.83 -10.65
N ASP A 25 -0.11 9.78 -9.54
CA ASP A 25 0.88 8.73 -9.31
C ASP A 25 0.22 7.34 -9.25
N VAL A 26 0.97 6.34 -9.68
CA VAL A 26 0.53 4.94 -9.76
C VAL A 26 1.42 4.05 -8.89
N PRO A 27 1.16 3.97 -7.57
CA PRO A 27 1.89 3.08 -6.69
C PRO A 27 1.63 1.60 -7.02
N VAL A 28 2.62 0.77 -6.68
CA VAL A 28 2.57 -0.68 -6.84
C VAL A 28 3.00 -1.34 -5.53
N TRP A 29 2.16 -2.23 -5.01
CA TRP A 29 2.47 -3.01 -3.81
C TRP A 29 2.71 -4.47 -4.16
N THR A 30 3.80 -5.02 -3.66
CA THR A 30 4.10 -6.45 -3.68
C THR A 30 4.46 -6.90 -2.28
N ILE A 31 4.24 -8.17 -1.97
CA ILE A 31 4.64 -8.78 -0.71
C ILE A 31 5.44 -10.04 -0.98
N TYR A 32 6.53 -10.23 -0.23
CA TYR A 32 7.38 -11.41 -0.33
C TYR A 32 7.70 -11.92 1.07
N PRO A 33 7.67 -13.24 1.28
CA PRO A 33 8.07 -13.83 2.53
C PRO A 33 9.60 -13.90 2.61
N ILE A 34 10.16 -13.82 3.82
CA ILE A 34 11.60 -14.04 4.04
C ILE A 34 11.96 -15.50 3.75
N ASN A 35 11.13 -16.43 4.25
CA ASN A 35 11.23 -17.84 3.86
C ASN A 35 10.45 -18.03 2.55
N PRO A 36 11.09 -18.36 1.43
CA PRO A 36 10.42 -18.48 0.13
C PRO A 36 9.41 -19.64 0.06
N SER A 37 9.40 -20.52 1.07
CA SER A 37 8.42 -21.62 1.16
C SER A 37 7.09 -21.19 1.80
N ASP A 38 7.04 -20.02 2.45
CA ASP A 38 5.82 -19.53 3.09
C ASP A 38 4.89 -18.93 2.03
N ASN A 39 3.59 -19.16 2.19
CA ASN A 39 2.59 -18.48 1.36
C ASN A 39 2.13 -17.19 2.05
N ILE A 40 2.30 -16.06 1.37
CA ILE A 40 1.88 -14.74 1.82
C ILE A 40 1.21 -13.99 0.68
N ALA A 41 0.12 -13.29 0.98
CA ALA A 41 -0.61 -12.51 -0.01
C ALA A 41 -1.22 -11.25 0.61
N ILE A 42 -1.23 -10.15 -0.14
CA ILE A 42 -2.10 -9.01 0.15
C ILE A 42 -3.50 -9.39 -0.33
N THR A 43 -4.47 -9.41 0.58
CA THR A 43 -5.86 -9.79 0.30
C THR A 43 -6.78 -8.61 0.06
N GLY A 44 -6.31 -7.39 0.33
CA GLY A 44 -7.02 -6.16 0.01
C GLY A 44 -6.57 -4.98 0.86
N PHE A 45 -7.24 -3.84 0.65
CA PHE A 45 -6.96 -2.60 1.34
C PHE A 45 -8.24 -2.06 1.97
N THR A 46 -8.10 -1.38 3.11
CA THR A 46 -9.17 -0.63 3.78
C THR A 46 -8.60 0.69 4.32
N GLY A 47 -9.42 1.44 5.05
CA GLY A 47 -8.97 2.68 5.71
C GLY A 47 -9.24 3.92 4.86
N GLN A 48 -8.68 5.04 5.31
CA GLN A 48 -9.03 6.37 4.81
C GLN A 48 -8.77 6.53 3.31
N CYS A 49 -7.61 6.07 2.80
CA CYS A 49 -7.31 6.20 1.37
C CYS A 49 -8.35 5.49 0.48
N VAL A 50 -8.93 4.39 0.95
CA VAL A 50 -9.98 3.66 0.24
C VAL A 50 -11.33 4.37 0.40
N ASN A 51 -11.69 4.71 1.63
CA ASN A 51 -13.01 5.30 1.96
C ASN A 51 -13.20 6.69 1.35
N ASP A 52 -12.14 7.50 1.33
CA ASP A 52 -12.17 8.88 0.83
C ASP A 52 -11.88 8.96 -0.68
N GLY A 53 -11.69 7.81 -1.36
CA GLY A 53 -11.43 7.76 -2.80
C GLY A 53 -10.07 8.34 -3.21
N ILE A 54 -9.09 8.30 -2.32
CA ILE A 54 -7.68 8.63 -2.62
C ILE A 54 -7.09 7.56 -3.53
N PHE A 55 -7.37 6.27 -3.25
CA PHE A 55 -7.02 5.17 -4.14
C PHE A 55 -8.12 4.96 -5.18
N GLN A 56 -7.92 5.50 -6.38
CA GLN A 56 -8.82 5.30 -7.51
C GLN A 56 -8.42 4.05 -8.30
N ASN A 57 -9.42 3.28 -8.77
CA ASN A 57 -9.19 2.05 -9.54
C ASN A 57 -8.26 1.06 -8.82
N LEU A 58 -8.41 0.93 -7.49
CA LEU A 58 -7.62 -0.02 -6.72
C LEU A 58 -7.93 -1.46 -7.14
N GLU A 59 -6.91 -2.18 -7.58
CA GLU A 59 -7.07 -3.53 -8.09
C GLU A 59 -5.82 -4.41 -7.90
N GLN A 60 -6.03 -5.72 -7.96
CA GLN A 60 -4.96 -6.71 -8.04
C GLN A 60 -4.67 -7.04 -9.50
N GLN A 61 -3.39 -7.08 -9.84
CA GLN A 61 -2.87 -7.37 -11.18
C GLN A 61 -1.75 -8.41 -11.10
N LYS A 62 -1.35 -8.94 -12.26
CA LYS A 62 -0.22 -9.88 -12.38
C LYS A 62 0.79 -9.37 -13.39
N THR A 63 2.07 -9.46 -13.06
CA THR A 63 3.14 -9.22 -14.04
C THR A 63 3.14 -10.33 -15.12
N PRO A 64 3.82 -10.14 -16.27
CA PRO A 64 3.98 -11.22 -17.26
C PRO A 64 4.63 -12.50 -16.71
N ALA A 65 5.43 -12.37 -15.64
CA ALA A 65 6.06 -13.49 -14.94
C ALA A 65 5.13 -14.16 -13.90
N GLY A 66 3.88 -13.69 -13.76
CA GLY A 66 2.87 -14.26 -12.87
C GLY A 66 2.92 -13.75 -11.41
N VAL A 67 3.72 -12.72 -11.12
CA VAL A 67 3.80 -12.12 -9.77
C VAL A 67 2.57 -11.25 -9.52
N ASP A 68 1.83 -11.54 -8.45
CA ASP A 68 0.72 -10.71 -7.98
C ASP A 68 1.22 -9.38 -7.41
N TYR A 69 0.58 -8.30 -7.81
CA TYR A 69 0.76 -6.98 -7.23
C TYR A 69 -0.58 -6.26 -7.12
N TRP A 70 -0.66 -5.27 -6.24
CA TRP A 70 -1.78 -4.35 -6.19
C TRP A 70 -1.36 -3.00 -6.73
N THR A 71 -2.29 -2.25 -7.31
CA THR A 71 -2.04 -0.90 -7.83
C THR A 71 -3.32 -0.05 -7.78
N CYS A 72 -3.16 1.27 -7.86
CA CYS A 72 -4.23 2.24 -7.99
C CYS A 72 -3.68 3.52 -8.64
N VAL A 73 -4.55 4.50 -8.88
CA VAL A 73 -4.17 5.88 -9.22
C VAL A 73 -4.44 6.76 -8.00
N ILE A 74 -3.47 7.57 -7.60
CA ILE A 74 -3.63 8.52 -6.49
C ILE A 74 -4.48 9.71 -6.92
N ASN A 75 -5.48 10.04 -6.12
CA ASN A 75 -6.25 11.26 -6.18
C ASN A 75 -5.85 12.20 -5.03
N GLU A 76 -5.85 13.51 -5.24
CA GLU A 76 -5.48 14.52 -4.23
C GLU A 76 -6.49 14.68 -3.08
N GLY A 77 -7.66 14.05 -3.19
CA GLY A 77 -8.73 14.24 -2.22
C GLY A 77 -9.28 15.66 -2.29
N THR A 78 -9.24 16.39 -1.17
CA THR A 78 -9.73 17.79 -1.08
C THR A 78 -8.61 18.80 -0.85
N ALA A 79 -7.42 18.36 -0.43
CA ALA A 79 -6.22 19.18 -0.19
C ALA A 79 -5.00 18.28 0.04
N SER A 80 -3.80 18.84 -0.10
CA SER A 80 -2.55 18.16 0.30
C SER A 80 -2.63 17.73 1.76
N ALA A 81 -2.54 16.41 2.02
CA ALA A 81 -2.72 15.86 3.35
C ALA A 81 -2.07 14.48 3.49
N LYS A 82 -2.02 14.00 4.74
CA LYS A 82 -1.60 12.65 5.08
C LYS A 82 -2.83 11.76 5.22
N TYR A 83 -2.87 10.68 4.46
CA TYR A 83 -3.99 9.74 4.43
C TYR A 83 -3.52 8.35 4.86
N GLN A 84 -4.23 7.74 5.82
CA GLN A 84 -3.91 6.38 6.28
C GLN A 84 -4.59 5.33 5.40
N TYR A 85 -3.97 4.17 5.25
CA TYR A 85 -4.63 2.97 4.75
C TYR A 85 -4.19 1.75 5.55
N SER A 86 -4.98 0.69 5.47
CA SER A 86 -4.62 -0.61 6.01
C SER A 86 -4.46 -1.58 4.85
N LEU A 87 -3.38 -2.36 4.86
CA LEU A 87 -3.18 -3.47 3.95
C LEU A 87 -3.39 -4.80 4.68
N ASN A 88 -4.36 -5.58 4.18
CA ASN A 88 -4.71 -6.88 4.74
C ASN A 88 -3.78 -7.95 4.17
N ILE A 89 -3.15 -8.71 5.04
CA ILE A 89 -2.18 -9.74 4.68
C ILE A 89 -2.71 -11.09 5.16
N SER A 90 -2.77 -12.08 4.27
CA SER A 90 -2.93 -13.47 4.67
C SER A 90 -1.57 -14.14 4.71
N MET A 91 -1.26 -14.77 5.85
CA MET A 91 -0.03 -15.54 6.05
C MET A 91 -0.30 -16.67 7.05
N SER A 92 0.11 -17.89 6.72
CA SER A 92 0.01 -19.06 7.61
C SER A 92 -1.40 -19.30 8.18
N GLY A 93 -2.43 -19.10 7.35
CA GLY A 93 -3.84 -19.29 7.72
C GLY A 93 -4.40 -18.22 8.67
N LYS A 94 -3.67 -17.12 8.90
CA LYS A 94 -4.10 -15.97 9.70
C LYS A 94 -4.16 -14.72 8.84
N THR A 95 -4.95 -13.75 9.30
CA THR A 95 -5.03 -12.41 8.73
C THR A 95 -4.30 -11.44 9.65
N TYR A 96 -3.49 -10.57 9.04
CA TYR A 96 -2.77 -9.49 9.66
C TYR A 96 -3.12 -8.18 8.94
N SER A 97 -2.90 -7.06 9.60
CA SER A 97 -2.94 -5.73 8.99
C SER A 97 -1.62 -5.00 9.25
N TYR A 98 -1.33 -4.04 8.38
CA TYR A 98 -0.28 -3.02 8.57
C TYR A 98 -0.89 -1.70 8.12
N ASP A 99 -0.66 -0.62 8.86
CA ASP A 99 -1.45 0.62 8.72
C ASP A 99 -0.62 1.86 8.30
N PRO A 100 0.02 1.83 7.11
CA PRO A 100 0.87 2.90 6.58
C PRO A 100 0.10 4.14 6.13
N PHE A 101 0.86 5.13 5.64
CA PHE A 101 0.33 6.39 5.16
C PHE A 101 0.86 6.75 3.76
N PHE A 102 0.08 7.58 3.05
CA PHE A 102 0.58 8.44 1.99
C PHE A 102 0.55 9.90 2.44
N THR A 103 1.58 10.66 2.09
CA THR A 103 1.49 12.13 2.05
C THR A 103 1.24 12.52 0.60
N VAL A 104 0.05 13.01 0.31
CA VAL A 104 -0.35 13.42 -1.05
C VAL A 104 -0.18 14.93 -1.19
N THR A 105 0.50 15.38 -2.24
CA THR A 105 0.55 16.79 -2.63
C THR A 105 -0.47 17.06 -3.72
N ALA A 106 -1.28 18.11 -3.56
CA ALA A 106 -2.16 18.63 -4.61
C ALA A 106 -1.33 19.29 -5.72
N ASN A 107 -1.77 19.12 -6.96
CA ASN A 107 -1.10 19.68 -8.16
C ASN A 107 -1.53 21.12 -8.46
#